data_AF-A0A1M7ICZ7-F1
#
_entry.id   AF-A0A1M7ICZ7-F1
#
_cell.length_a   1.000
_cell.length_b   1.000
_cell.length_c   1.000
_cell.angle_alpha   90.00
_cell.angle_beta   90.00
_cell.angle_gamma   90.00
#
_symmetry.space_group_name_H-M   'P 1'
#
loop_
_entity.id
_entity.type
_entity.pdbx_description
1 polymer ?
#
loop_
_entity_poly.entity_id
_entity_poly.type
_entity_poly.pdbx_seq_one_letter_code
_entity_poly.pdbx_strand_id
1 'polypeptide(L)'
;MTLPTRSRRPPAAGQGFSLAAEDAVTLGRCLRDHHDVPGALARYEGLRRERVERVVAWGSGMNNAKKQGLAGRMVRDLVLPTILKRGSRPEEMRKMSWLFEHHIDWESSV
;
A
#
# COMPACT_ATOMS: atom_id res chain seq x y z
N MET A 1 -10.39 23.43 16.22
CA MET A 1 -10.36 22.75 14.91
C MET A 1 -9.00 22.09 14.76
N THR A 2 -8.85 20.87 15.29
CA THR A 2 -7.59 20.14 15.39
C THR A 2 -7.41 19.27 14.15
N LEU A 3 -6.44 19.60 13.31
CA LEU A 3 -6.07 18.77 12.16
C LEU A 3 -5.53 17.42 12.65
N PRO A 4 -6.01 16.27 12.12
CA PRO A 4 -5.42 14.99 12.45
C PRO A 4 -3.98 14.96 11.93
N THR A 5 -3.05 14.64 12.82
CA THR A 5 -1.64 14.44 12.51
C THR A 5 -1.53 13.28 11.51
N ARG A 6 -1.43 13.60 10.22
CA ARG A 6 -1.06 12.63 9.17
C ARG A 6 0.25 11.99 9.61
N SER A 7 0.19 10.74 10.03
CA SER A 7 1.36 10.02 10.52
C SER A 7 2.39 9.91 9.40
N ARG A 8 3.46 10.70 9.45
CA ARG A 8 4.68 10.52 8.66
C ARG A 8 5.39 9.26 9.14
N ARG A 9 4.86 8.09 8.81
CA ARG A 9 5.63 6.84 8.90
C ARG A 9 5.79 6.30 7.48
N PRO A 10 7.02 6.05 7.02
CA PRO A 10 7.21 5.30 5.79
C PRO A 10 6.50 3.96 5.94
N PRO A 11 5.67 3.53 4.97
CA PRO A 11 5.09 2.19 4.99
C PRO A 11 6.22 1.16 5.06
N ALA A 12 5.96 0.01 5.67
CA ALA A 12 6.96 -1.02 5.95
C ALA A 12 7.90 -1.26 4.75
N ALA A 13 9.20 -1.43 4.99
CA ALA A 13 10.34 -1.28 4.06
C ALA A 13 10.26 -1.93 2.65
N GLY A 14 9.24 -2.73 2.32
CA GLY A 14 8.97 -3.22 0.95
C GLY A 14 7.84 -2.47 0.21
N GLN A 15 6.89 -1.87 0.92
CA GLN A 15 5.73 -1.20 0.31
C GLN A 15 6.07 0.19 -0.25
N GLY A 16 7.08 0.86 0.30
CA GLY A 16 7.50 2.18 -0.17
C GLY A 16 8.04 2.17 -1.60
N PHE A 17 8.77 1.11 -1.97
CA PHE A 17 9.28 0.95 -3.34
C PHE A 17 8.16 0.67 -4.34
N SER A 18 7.26 -0.27 -4.04
CA SER A 18 6.12 -0.57 -4.92
C SER A 18 5.22 0.64 -5.12
N LEU A 19 4.93 1.42 -4.06
CA LEU A 19 4.17 2.66 -4.18
C LEU A 19 4.88 3.69 -5.07
N ALA A 20 6.19 3.88 -4.92
CA ALA A 20 6.95 4.80 -5.76
C ALA A 20 6.97 4.37 -7.23
N ALA A 21 7.08 3.08 -7.51
CA ALA A 21 7.01 2.54 -8.88
C ALA A 21 5.62 2.77 -9.50
N GLU A 22 4.55 2.46 -8.76
CA GLU A 22 3.17 2.75 -9.18
C GLU A 22 2.95 4.26 -9.42
N ASP A 23 3.51 5.11 -8.56
CA ASP A 23 3.42 6.58 -8.67
C ASP A 23 4.12 7.08 -9.94
N ALA A 24 5.32 6.59 -10.24
CA ALA A 24 6.08 6.98 -11.43
C ALA A 24 5.34 6.66 -12.73
N VAL A 25 4.75 5.47 -12.84
CA VAL A 25 3.97 5.05 -14.02
C VAL A 25 2.70 5.90 -14.14
N THR A 26 1.98 6.12 -13.04
CA THR A 26 0.74 6.91 -13.04
C THR A 26 1.00 8.36 -13.40
N LEU A 27 2.04 8.97 -12.82
CA LEU A 27 2.45 10.34 -13.14
C LEU A 27 2.88 10.45 -14.61
N GLY A 28 3.60 9.46 -15.12
CA GLY A 28 3.97 9.39 -16.54
C GLY A 28 2.75 9.42 -17.46
N ARG A 29 1.69 8.68 -17.13
CA ARG A 29 0.42 8.71 -17.86
C ARG A 29 -0.27 10.08 -17.79
N CYS A 30 -0.34 10.69 -16.61
CA CYS A 30 -0.95 12.02 -16.45
C CYS A 30 -0.20 13.10 -17.24
N LEU A 31 1.13 13.03 -17.30
CA LEU A 31 1.94 13.96 -18.11
C LEU A 31 1.85 13.68 -19.61
N ARG A 32 1.60 12.44 -20.02
CA ARG A 32 1.37 12.08 -21.44
C ARG A 32 0.04 12.63 -21.94
N ASP A 33 -1.01 12.51 -21.11
CA ASP A 33 -2.39 12.76 -21.52
C ASP A 33 -2.87 14.20 -21.26
N HIS A 34 -2.09 15.02 -20.53
CA HIS A 34 -2.44 16.42 -20.24
C HIS A 34 -1.38 17.38 -20.81
N HIS A 35 -1.86 18.53 -21.28
CA HIS A 35 -1.02 19.56 -21.92
C HIS A 35 -0.44 20.57 -20.93
N ASP A 36 -0.90 20.56 -19.68
CA ASP A 36 -0.42 21.42 -18.60
C ASP A 36 -0.02 20.61 -17.35
N VAL A 37 1.09 21.02 -16.75
CA VAL A 37 1.66 20.36 -15.56
C VAL A 37 0.72 20.44 -14.34
N PRO A 38 0.08 21.59 -14.02
CA PRO A 38 -0.84 21.66 -12.88
C PRO A 38 -2.02 20.68 -12.99
N GLY A 39 -2.65 20.59 -14.16
CA GLY A 39 -3.72 19.65 -14.45
C GLY A 39 -3.26 18.20 -14.32
N ALA A 40 -2.09 17.88 -14.87
CA ALA A 40 -1.52 16.53 -14.77
C ALA A 40 -1.31 16.11 -13.30
N LEU A 41 -0.78 17.02 -12.47
CA LEU A 41 -0.55 16.75 -11.04
C LEU A 41 -1.86 16.60 -10.26
N ALA A 42 -2.88 17.42 -10.56
CA ALA A 42 -4.19 17.30 -9.94
C ALA A 42 -4.87 15.97 -10.29
N ARG A 43 -4.76 15.53 -11.55
CA ARG A 43 -5.29 14.23 -11.99
C ARG A 43 -4.55 13.07 -11.33
N TYR A 44 -3.22 13.13 -11.30
CA TYR A 44 -2.37 12.16 -10.61
C TYR A 44 -2.77 12.02 -9.13
N GLU A 45 -2.94 13.13 -8.44
CA GLU A 45 -3.32 13.12 -7.03
C GLU A 45 -4.69 12.49 -6.80
N GLY A 46 -5.67 12.80 -7.65
CA GLY A 46 -7.01 12.21 -7.60
C GLY A 46 -7.01 10.69 -7.79
N LEU A 47 -6.17 10.17 -8.69
CA LEU A 47 -6.07 8.74 -8.97
C LEU A 47 -5.33 7.95 -7.87
N ARG A 48 -4.32 8.54 -7.24
CA ARG A 48 -3.41 7.82 -6.33
C ARG A 48 -3.81 7.91 -4.86
N ARG A 49 -4.52 8.97 -4.44
CA ARG A 49 -4.78 9.24 -3.03
C ARG A 49 -5.43 8.07 -2.29
N GLU A 50 -6.52 7.52 -2.83
CA GLU A 50 -7.25 6.42 -2.17
C GLU A 50 -6.38 5.16 -2.02
N ARG A 51 -5.60 4.82 -3.06
CA ARG A 51 -4.72 3.66 -3.07
C ARG A 51 -3.58 3.79 -2.07
N VAL A 52 -2.90 4.93 -2.07
CA VAL A 52 -1.79 5.22 -1.14
C VAL A 52 -2.27 5.16 0.30
N GLU A 53 -3.40 5.79 0.61
CA GLU A 53 -3.99 5.78 1.95
C GLU A 53 -4.33 4.36 2.42
N ARG A 54 -4.94 3.53 1.54
CA ARG A 54 -5.26 2.13 1.85
C ARG A 54 -4.01 1.29 2.13
N VAL A 55 -2.96 1.42 1.32
CA VAL A 55 -1.70 0.67 1.50
C VAL A 55 -0.97 1.12 2.76
N VAL A 56 -0.89 2.43 3.02
CA VAL A 56 -0.25 2.96 4.22
C VAL A 56 -0.98 2.53 5.50
N ALA A 57 -2.32 2.58 5.50
CA ALA A 57 -3.12 2.10 6.63
C ALA A 57 -2.85 0.62 6.90
N TRP A 58 -2.86 -0.22 5.86
CA TRP A 58 -2.56 -1.66 5.97
C TRP A 58 -1.13 -1.92 6.49
N GLY A 59 -0.12 -1.26 5.91
CA GLY A 59 1.28 -1.39 6.33
C GLY A 59 1.54 -0.93 7.77
N SER A 60 0.81 0.10 8.22
CA SER A 60 0.93 0.61 9.59
C SER A 60 0.45 -0.41 10.65
N GLY A 61 -0.60 -1.18 10.33
CA GLY A 61 -1.12 -2.25 11.19
C GLY A 61 -0.13 -3.39 11.38
N MET A 62 0.54 -3.80 10.29
CA MET A 62 1.58 -4.84 10.33
C MET A 62 2.82 -4.41 11.12
N ASN A 63 3.20 -3.13 11.07
CA ASN A 63 4.38 -2.67 11.79
C ASN A 63 4.16 -2.63 13.32
N ASN A 64 2.92 -2.42 13.76
CA ASN A 64 2.59 -2.44 15.18
C ASN A 64 2.67 -3.86 15.77
N ALA A 65 2.36 -4.88 14.97
CA ALA A 65 2.54 -6.28 15.33
C ALA A 65 4.02 -6.69 15.54
N LYS A 66 4.98 -5.88 15.07
CA LYS A 66 6.43 -6.17 15.20
C LYS A 66 7.06 -5.63 16.49
N LYS A 67 6.34 -4.84 17.29
CA LYS A 67 6.80 -4.33 18.60
C LYS A 67 6.49 -5.32 19.73
N GLN A 68 6.91 -6.56 19.60
CA GLN A 68 6.62 -7.60 20.57
C GLN A 68 7.76 -7.73 21.58
N GLY A 69 7.47 -7.42 22.86
CA GLY A 69 8.32 -7.78 24.00
C GLY A 69 8.48 -9.30 24.13
N LEU A 70 9.20 -9.77 25.17
CA LEU A 70 9.53 -11.20 25.34
C LEU A 70 8.30 -12.13 25.26
N ALA A 71 7.19 -11.76 25.91
CA ALA A 71 5.93 -12.50 25.88
C ALA A 71 5.28 -12.51 24.48
N GLY A 72 5.36 -11.40 23.74
CA GLY A 72 4.79 -11.31 22.39
C GLY A 72 5.50 -12.23 21.40
N ARG A 73 6.83 -12.42 21.55
CA ARG A 73 7.60 -13.38 20.73
C ARG A 73 7.13 -14.82 20.93
N MET A 74 6.89 -15.23 22.18
CA MET A 74 6.39 -16.59 22.46
C MET A 74 4.98 -16.81 21.90
N VAL A 75 4.08 -15.84 22.05
CA VAL A 75 2.73 -15.92 21.46
C VAL A 75 2.82 -15.99 19.93
N ARG A 76 3.66 -15.16 19.32
CA ARG A 76 3.91 -15.20 17.87
C ARG A 76 4.41 -16.58 17.45
N ASP A 77 5.42 -17.13 18.10
CA ASP A 77 6.03 -18.40 17.66
C ASP A 77 5.06 -19.58 17.78
N LEU A 78 4.11 -19.52 18.72
CA LEU A 78 3.03 -20.49 18.84
C LEU A 78 1.94 -20.32 17.77
N VAL A 79 1.58 -19.08 17.45
CA VAL A 79 0.42 -18.77 16.59
C VAL A 79 0.82 -18.67 15.10
N LEU A 80 2.04 -18.25 14.79
CA LEU A 80 2.56 -18.01 13.44
C LEU A 80 2.47 -19.25 12.52
N PRO A 81 2.81 -20.48 12.94
CA PRO A 81 2.66 -21.66 12.10
C PRO A 81 1.21 -21.89 11.64
N THR A 82 0.25 -21.59 12.51
CA THR A 82 -1.19 -21.72 12.22
C THR A 82 -1.68 -20.60 11.32
N ILE A 83 -1.23 -19.36 11.55
CA ILE A 83 -1.52 -18.23 10.67
C ILE A 83 -0.94 -18.47 9.27
N LEU A 84 0.30 -18.94 9.15
CA LEU A 84 0.93 -19.24 7.87
C LEU A 84 0.19 -20.34 7.12
N LYS A 85 -0.18 -21.44 7.79
CA LYS A 85 -0.98 -22.53 7.20
C LYS A 85 -2.38 -22.09 6.75
N ARG A 86 -2.99 -21.12 7.43
CA ARG A 86 -4.28 -20.55 7.03
C ARG A 86 -4.13 -19.50 5.93
N GLY A 87 -3.10 -18.67 6.00
CA GLY A 87 -2.83 -17.61 5.04
C GLY A 87 -2.37 -18.13 3.68
N SER A 88 -1.74 -19.30 3.62
CA SER A 88 -1.39 -19.97 2.36
C SER A 88 -2.59 -20.61 1.64
N ARG A 89 -3.79 -20.53 2.21
CA ARG A 89 -4.98 -21.07 1.58
C ARG A 89 -5.43 -20.16 0.43
N PRO A 90 -5.95 -20.72 -0.66
CA PRO A 90 -6.33 -19.94 -1.85
C PRO A 90 -7.32 -18.82 -1.53
N GLU A 91 -8.28 -19.05 -0.63
CA GLU A 91 -9.28 -18.05 -0.26
C GLU A 91 -8.69 -16.84 0.47
N GLU A 92 -7.69 -17.04 1.32
CA GLU A 92 -7.02 -15.97 2.05
C GLU A 92 -6.02 -15.23 1.16
N MET A 93 -5.31 -15.94 0.28
CA MET A 93 -4.46 -15.32 -0.74
C MET A 93 -5.27 -14.43 -1.70
N ARG A 94 -6.48 -14.87 -2.08
CA ARG A 94 -7.40 -14.07 -2.91
C ARG A 94 -7.82 -12.77 -2.23
N LYS A 95 -7.91 -12.73 -0.90
CA LYS A 95 -8.18 -11.48 -0.16
C LYS A 95 -7.00 -10.50 -0.20
N MET A 96 -5.80 -10.94 -0.58
CA MET A 96 -4.61 -10.10 -0.77
C MET A 96 -4.39 -9.68 -2.23
N SER A 97 -5.23 -10.15 -3.16
CA SER A 97 -5.17 -9.80 -4.59
C SER A 97 -5.17 -8.28 -4.83
N TRP A 98 -5.98 -7.51 -4.10
CA TRP A 98 -5.99 -6.04 -4.23
C TRP A 98 -4.63 -5.37 -3.95
N LEU A 99 -3.74 -6.03 -3.21
CA LEU A 99 -2.40 -5.54 -2.92
C LEU A 99 -1.40 -6.02 -3.98
N PHE A 100 -1.43 -7.32 -4.33
CA PHE A 100 -0.43 -7.97 -5.17
C PHE A 100 -0.75 -8.01 -6.67
N GLU A 101 -2.03 -8.03 -7.03
CA GLU A 101 -2.52 -8.10 -8.42
C GLU A 101 -2.92 -6.71 -8.96
N HIS A 102 -2.45 -5.63 -8.32
CA HIS A 102 -2.70 -4.28 -8.82
C HIS A 102 -1.94 -4.07 -10.14
N HIS A 103 -2.68 -3.85 -11.22
CA HIS A 103 -2.13 -3.62 -12.54
C HIS A 103 -2.49 -2.22 -13.04
N ILE A 104 -1.50 -1.51 -13.59
CA ILE A 104 -1.67 -0.21 -14.22
C ILE A 104 -1.49 -0.42 -15.72
N ASP A 105 -2.58 -0.33 -16.47
CA ASP A 105 -2.53 -0.39 -17.93
C ASP A 105 -1.99 0.92 -18.49
N TRP A 106 -0.84 0.85 -19.15
CA TRP A 106 -0.18 2.01 -19.74
C TRP A 106 -0.97 2.62 -20.90
N GLU A 107 -1.63 1.79 -21.72
CA GLU A 107 -2.31 2.25 -22.94
C GLU A 107 -3.64 2.94 -22.63
N SER A 108 -4.20 2.70 -21.45
CA SER A 108 -5.40 3.41 -21.01
C SER A 108 -5.13 4.91 -20.77
N SER A 109 -6.05 5.77 -21.21
CA SER A 109 -5.98 7.22 -20.94
C SER A 109 -6.41 7.55 -19.52
N VAL A 110 -5.75 8.53 -18.89
CA VAL A 110 -6.13 9.06 -17.56
C VAL A 110 -7.03 10.26 -17.63
#